data_AF-A0A4Q4YHP4-F1
#
_entry.id   AF-A0A4Q4YHP4-F1
#
_cell.length_a   1.000
_cell.length_b   1.000
_cell.length_c   1.000
_cell.angle_alpha   90.00
_cell.angle_beta   90.00
_cell.angle_gamma   90.00
#
_symmetry.space_group_name_H-M   'P 1'
#
loop_
_entity.id
_entity.type
_entity.pdbx_description
1 polymer ?
#
loop_
_entity_poly.entity_id
_entity_poly.type
_entity_poly.pdbx_seq_one_letter_code
_entity_poly.pdbx_strand_id
1 'polypeptide(L)'
;MLYLVATLLLPSAVIFGAKGPAAATKPSAREQSPSTAAHTETAVPMMFTGALRAGGPNVTYKGTLQSIVKQIRAENPQYPFRNRTRFPISSDDSMKSGDTSVGRSDTTGAILSEGARNARDNNVFCGVGGDGWADKEAIVEAITYLRDLTGACYSYPGPGFCGRISCSYNSAVWWCNDKPEVVNYPCSSFADFVQMITNECSDQWEKQIQGQVFSEDGSYNVMVGRDWC
;
A
#
# COMPACT_ATOMS: atom_id res chain seq x y z
N MET A 1 -44.59 69.36 -46.66
CA MET A 1 -44.84 68.37 -47.72
C MET A 1 -44.23 67.05 -47.30
N LEU A 2 -44.99 65.98 -47.56
CA LEU A 2 -44.70 64.58 -47.25
C LEU A 2 -43.27 64.16 -47.62
N TYR A 3 -42.66 63.25 -46.87
CA TYR A 3 -42.41 61.89 -47.34
C TYR A 3 -42.18 60.93 -46.15
N LEU A 4 -43.09 59.96 -46.06
CA LEU A 4 -42.98 58.70 -45.34
C LEU A 4 -41.78 57.91 -45.89
N VAL A 5 -40.93 57.35 -45.01
CA VAL A 5 -40.21 56.10 -45.31
C VAL A 5 -40.29 55.22 -44.06
N ALA A 6 -41.25 54.29 -44.08
CA ALA A 6 -41.33 53.20 -43.13
C ALA A 6 -40.30 52.13 -43.54
N THR A 7 -39.28 51.91 -42.71
CA THR A 7 -38.35 50.79 -42.87
C THR A 7 -38.84 49.62 -42.04
N LEU A 8 -39.24 48.56 -42.74
CA LEU A 8 -39.54 47.23 -42.20
C LEU A 8 -38.26 46.59 -41.67
N LEU A 9 -38.15 46.42 -40.35
CA LEU A 9 -37.17 45.53 -39.74
C LEU A 9 -37.81 44.15 -39.55
N LEU A 10 -37.28 43.16 -40.27
CA LEU A 10 -37.59 41.75 -40.10
C LEU A 10 -37.09 41.26 -38.73
N PRO A 11 -37.87 40.53 -37.92
CA PRO A 11 -37.35 39.88 -36.73
C PRO A 11 -36.53 38.65 -37.13
N SER A 12 -35.24 38.66 -36.84
CA SER A 12 -34.40 37.47 -36.88
C SER A 12 -34.88 36.47 -35.81
N ALA A 13 -35.38 35.32 -36.26
CA ALA A 13 -35.74 34.22 -35.39
C ALA A 13 -34.49 33.68 -34.68
N VAL A 14 -34.44 33.80 -33.36
CA VAL A 14 -33.43 33.14 -32.53
C VAL A 14 -33.88 31.70 -32.32
N ILE A 15 -33.25 30.77 -33.02
CA ILE A 15 -33.42 29.32 -32.80
C ILE A 15 -32.65 28.98 -31.52
N PHE A 16 -33.36 28.84 -30.40
CA PHE A 16 -32.81 28.21 -29.20
C PHE A 16 -32.60 26.72 -29.48
N GLY A 17 -31.35 26.34 -29.76
CA GLY A 17 -30.93 24.95 -29.80
C GLY A 17 -31.17 24.31 -28.44
N ALA A 18 -32.04 23.29 -28.40
CA ALA A 18 -32.26 22.47 -27.22
C ALA A 18 -30.93 21.80 -26.83
N LYS A 19 -30.37 22.24 -25.69
CA LYS A 19 -29.24 21.58 -25.03
C LYS A 19 -29.80 20.29 -24.44
N GLY A 20 -29.59 19.17 -25.14
CA GLY A 20 -29.90 17.83 -24.62
C GLY A 20 -29.20 17.60 -23.28
N PRO A 21 -29.71 16.68 -22.44
CA PRO A 21 -29.11 16.41 -21.15
C PRO A 21 -27.67 15.95 -21.37
N ALA A 22 -26.72 16.70 -20.82
CA ALA A 22 -25.35 16.26 -20.70
C ALA A 22 -25.37 14.98 -19.86
N ALA A 23 -25.16 13.83 -20.50
CA ALA A 23 -24.88 12.60 -19.80
C ALA A 23 -23.67 12.87 -18.90
N ALA A 24 -23.89 12.83 -17.59
CA ALA A 24 -22.82 12.90 -16.61
C ALA A 24 -21.91 11.70 -16.85
N THR A 25 -20.81 11.91 -17.57
CA THR A 25 -19.74 10.92 -17.70
C THR A 25 -19.17 10.71 -16.31
N LYS A 26 -19.45 9.54 -15.74
CA LYS A 26 -18.85 9.04 -14.50
C LYS A 26 -17.32 9.20 -14.61
N PRO A 27 -16.62 9.74 -13.60
CA PRO A 27 -15.17 9.86 -13.65
C PRO A 27 -14.56 8.48 -13.92
N SER A 28 -13.78 8.41 -15.00
CA SER A 28 -13.01 7.24 -15.39
C SER A 28 -12.10 6.86 -14.23
N ALA A 29 -12.25 5.62 -13.73
CA ALA A 29 -11.36 5.04 -12.75
C ALA A 29 -9.93 5.19 -13.28
N ARG A 30 -9.08 5.88 -12.52
CA ARG A 30 -7.64 5.90 -12.73
C ARG A 30 -7.21 4.44 -12.83
N GLU A 31 -6.72 3.99 -13.98
CA GLU A 31 -6.23 2.62 -14.13
C GLU A 31 -5.12 2.40 -13.10
N GLN A 32 -5.44 1.64 -12.05
CA GLN A 32 -4.50 1.21 -11.03
C GLN A 32 -3.60 0.17 -11.70
N SER A 33 -2.51 0.66 -12.32
CA SER A 33 -1.47 -0.19 -12.87
C SER A 33 -0.56 -0.63 -11.73
N PRO A 34 -0.25 -1.94 -11.61
CA PRO A 34 0.69 -2.41 -10.61
C PRO A 34 2.00 -1.63 -10.76
N SER A 35 2.42 -1.01 -9.67
CA SER A 35 3.58 -0.15 -9.70
C SER A 35 4.81 -1.06 -9.85
N THR A 36 5.55 -0.92 -10.94
CA THR A 36 6.95 -1.37 -11.01
C THR A 36 7.85 -0.53 -10.08
N ALA A 37 7.31 0.52 -9.46
CA ALA A 37 7.99 1.58 -8.74
C ALA A 37 8.16 1.33 -7.23
N ALA A 38 8.40 0.09 -6.83
CA ALA A 38 9.10 -0.18 -5.57
C ALA A 38 10.59 -0.37 -5.85
N HIS A 39 11.23 0.59 -6.52
CA HIS A 39 12.69 0.64 -6.46
C HIS A 39 13.06 0.93 -5.01
N THR A 40 13.67 -0.08 -4.40
CA THR A 40 14.10 -0.28 -3.01
C THR A 40 14.98 0.85 -2.44
N GLU A 41 15.36 1.83 -3.25
CA GLU A 41 16.31 2.89 -2.91
C GLU A 41 15.70 4.15 -2.27
N THR A 42 14.37 4.34 -2.27
CA THR A 42 13.72 5.60 -1.79
C THR A 42 12.81 5.44 -0.58
N ALA A 43 12.61 4.23 -0.06
CA ALA A 43 11.70 3.99 1.06
C ALA A 43 12.32 4.46 2.39
N VAL A 44 11.70 5.48 3.00
CA VAL A 44 12.10 5.97 4.32
C VAL A 44 11.57 5.06 5.44
N PRO A 45 12.18 5.06 6.64
CA PRO A 45 11.59 4.39 7.80
C PRO A 45 10.18 4.91 8.07
N MET A 46 9.25 4.04 8.46
CA MET A 46 7.91 4.47 8.84
C MET A 46 7.96 5.39 10.07
N MET A 47 6.93 6.23 10.20
CA MET A 47 6.68 7.00 11.42
C MET A 47 5.43 6.45 12.10
N PHE A 48 5.57 5.99 13.34
CA PHE A 48 4.45 5.61 14.19
C PHE A 48 4.13 6.75 15.14
N THR A 49 2.87 7.08 15.32
CA THR A 49 2.40 8.07 16.31
C THR A 49 1.25 7.51 17.12
N GLY A 50 1.38 7.51 18.44
CA GLY A 50 0.31 7.07 19.33
C GLY A 50 0.58 7.35 20.81
N ALA A 51 -0.48 7.29 21.61
CA ALA A 51 -0.37 7.43 23.06
C ALA A 51 0.14 6.12 23.67
N LEU A 52 1.14 6.21 24.56
CA LEU A 52 1.66 5.05 25.26
C LEU A 52 0.78 4.57 26.41
N ARG A 53 -0.12 5.44 26.90
CA ARG A 53 -1.05 5.15 27.99
C ARG A 53 -2.41 5.73 27.66
N ALA A 54 -3.47 5.12 28.18
CA ALA A 54 -4.83 5.66 28.03
C ALA A 54 -4.88 7.12 28.54
N GLY A 55 -5.29 8.05 27.67
CA GLY A 55 -5.36 9.48 27.99
C GLY A 55 -4.02 10.22 28.02
N GLY A 56 -2.89 9.57 27.70
CA GLY A 56 -1.58 10.21 27.63
C GLY A 56 -1.35 10.99 26.32
N PRO A 57 -0.28 11.83 26.25
CA PRO A 57 0.09 12.50 25.01
C PRO A 57 0.58 11.49 23.96
N ASN A 58 0.43 11.86 22.68
CA ASN A 58 0.99 11.08 21.57
C ASN A 58 2.51 11.25 21.51
N VAL A 59 3.21 10.15 21.26
CA VAL A 59 4.64 10.10 20.98
C VAL A 59 4.84 9.59 19.55
N THR A 60 5.85 10.12 18.86
CA THR A 60 6.21 9.69 17.51
C THR A 60 7.55 8.95 17.52
N TYR A 61 7.55 7.72 17.01
CA TYR A 61 8.75 6.91 16.79
C TYR A 61 9.05 6.77 15.30
N LYS A 62 10.33 6.65 14.96
CA LYS A 62 10.81 6.42 13.60
C LYS A 62 11.56 5.09 13.54
N GLY A 63 11.34 4.30 12.50
CA GLY A 63 12.03 3.02 12.33
C GLY A 63 11.17 2.00 11.58
N THR A 64 11.59 0.74 11.60
CA THR A 64 10.71 -0.39 11.29
C THR A 64 9.84 -0.73 12.51
N LEU A 65 8.83 -1.58 12.33
CA LEU A 65 8.02 -2.13 13.42
C LEU A 65 8.86 -2.71 14.56
N GLN A 66 9.90 -3.49 14.24
CA GLN A 66 10.81 -4.10 15.20
C GLN A 66 11.49 -3.03 16.06
N SER A 67 12.01 -1.99 15.41
CA SER A 67 12.65 -0.86 16.10
C SER A 67 11.65 -0.06 16.95
N ILE A 68 10.45 0.20 16.42
CA ILE A 68 9.39 0.95 17.11
C ILE A 68 8.90 0.18 18.35
N VAL A 69 8.69 -1.13 18.24
CA VAL A 69 8.31 -1.98 19.39
C VAL A 69 9.40 -1.97 20.46
N LYS A 70 10.68 -2.01 20.08
CA LYS A 70 11.81 -1.87 21.02
C LYS A 70 11.79 -0.51 21.73
N GLN A 71 11.55 0.58 21.00
CA GLN A 71 11.43 1.93 21.57
C GLN A 71 10.25 2.03 22.55
N ILE A 72 9.06 1.55 22.16
CA ILE A 72 7.86 1.54 23.02
C ILE A 72 8.10 0.73 24.29
N ARG A 73 8.70 -0.47 24.20
CA ARG A 73 8.98 -1.31 25.37
C ARG A 73 9.97 -0.66 26.34
N ALA A 74 10.97 0.07 25.82
CA ALA A 74 11.95 0.76 26.65
C ALA A 74 11.30 1.89 27.47
N GLU A 75 10.31 2.60 26.91
CA GLU A 75 9.64 3.71 27.57
C GLU A 75 8.41 3.29 28.39
N ASN A 76 7.65 2.33 27.89
CA ASN A 76 6.48 1.76 28.56
C ASN A 76 6.48 0.22 28.50
N PRO A 77 7.17 -0.45 29.44
CA PRO A 77 7.20 -1.92 29.51
C PRO A 77 5.82 -2.56 29.69
N GLN A 78 4.81 -1.81 30.15
CA GLN A 78 3.43 -2.29 30.36
C GLN A 78 2.50 -1.99 29.19
N TYR A 79 3.01 -1.45 28.08
CA TYR A 79 2.20 -1.14 26.90
C TYR A 79 1.40 -2.39 26.47
N PRO A 80 0.08 -2.26 26.20
CA PRO A 80 -0.80 -3.40 26.01
C PRO A 80 -0.70 -3.97 24.58
N PHE A 81 0.48 -4.48 24.22
CA PHE A 81 0.62 -5.31 23.02
C PHE A 81 -0.32 -6.52 23.16
N ARG A 82 -1.17 -6.76 22.15
CA ARG A 82 -2.17 -7.84 22.23
C ARG A 82 -1.53 -9.22 22.31
N ASN A 83 -0.26 -9.39 21.90
CA ASN A 83 0.46 -10.66 21.98
C ASN A 83 1.84 -10.53 22.66
N ARG A 84 1.88 -10.59 24.01
CA ARG A 84 3.11 -10.39 24.81
C ARG A 84 4.24 -11.42 24.57
N THR A 85 3.96 -12.60 24.04
CA THR A 85 4.82 -13.79 24.24
C THR A 85 5.55 -14.33 23.00
N ARG A 86 5.33 -13.80 21.79
CA ARG A 86 5.94 -14.38 20.57
C ARG A 86 7.18 -13.66 20.03
N PHE A 87 7.62 -12.57 20.64
CA PHE A 87 8.64 -11.71 20.04
C PHE A 87 9.98 -11.78 20.77
N PRO A 88 10.82 -12.82 20.56
CA PRO A 88 12.23 -12.69 20.86
C PRO A 88 12.80 -11.66 19.88
N ILE A 89 13.31 -10.55 20.43
CA ILE A 89 14.08 -9.57 19.69
C ILE A 89 15.42 -10.25 19.39
N SER A 90 15.52 -10.97 18.27
CA SER A 90 16.81 -11.38 17.75
C SER A 90 17.28 -10.28 16.80
N SER A 91 17.96 -9.29 17.38
CA SER A 91 19.02 -8.61 16.64
C SER A 91 20.12 -9.63 16.40
N ASP A 92 20.26 -10.14 15.19
CA ASP A 92 21.57 -10.53 14.66
C ASP A 92 21.50 -10.67 13.14
N ASP A 93 22.10 -9.68 12.49
CA ASP A 93 22.74 -9.80 11.19
C ASP A 93 23.75 -10.95 11.27
N SER A 94 23.47 -12.08 10.61
CA SER A 94 24.50 -13.08 10.26
C SER A 94 24.05 -13.95 9.09
N MET A 95 24.38 -13.43 7.92
CA MET A 95 24.61 -14.11 6.65
C MET A 95 25.17 -15.54 6.80
N LYS A 96 24.52 -16.53 6.18
CA LYS A 96 25.25 -17.54 5.41
C LYS A 96 24.44 -18.01 4.19
N SER A 97 24.98 -17.59 3.05
CA SER A 97 24.70 -18.02 1.70
C SER A 97 24.83 -19.54 1.55
N GLY A 98 23.79 -20.14 0.97
CA GLY A 98 23.86 -21.42 0.28
C GLY A 98 23.37 -21.19 -1.14
N ASP A 99 24.29 -20.80 -2.01
CA ASP A 99 24.09 -20.70 -3.45
C ASP A 99 23.89 -22.09 -4.05
N THR A 100 22.85 -22.28 -4.85
CA THR A 100 22.88 -23.28 -5.92
C THR A 100 22.05 -22.79 -7.09
N SER A 101 22.73 -22.16 -8.04
CA SER A 101 22.25 -21.88 -9.39
C SER A 101 21.80 -23.15 -10.13
N VAL A 102 20.51 -23.28 -10.48
CA VAL A 102 19.97 -24.01 -11.65
C VAL A 102 18.53 -23.51 -11.83
N GLY A 103 17.97 -23.14 -12.97
CA GLY A 103 18.42 -22.93 -14.33
C GLY A 103 17.27 -22.22 -15.05
N ARG A 104 17.60 -21.30 -15.95
CA ARG A 104 16.65 -20.56 -16.78
C ARG A 104 15.93 -21.54 -17.72
N SER A 105 14.59 -21.59 -17.67
CA SER A 105 13.78 -22.21 -18.72
C SER A 105 12.77 -21.21 -19.22
N ASP A 106 13.09 -20.61 -20.37
CA ASP A 106 12.17 -19.86 -21.20
C ASP A 106 11.12 -20.83 -21.75
N THR A 107 9.90 -20.79 -21.23
CA THR A 107 8.73 -21.30 -21.97
C THR A 107 7.55 -20.35 -21.77
N THR A 108 7.40 -19.45 -22.73
CA THR A 108 6.15 -18.75 -23.06
C THR A 108 4.99 -19.75 -23.10
N GLY A 109 4.02 -19.57 -22.20
CA GLY A 109 2.81 -20.36 -22.16
C GLY A 109 1.93 -19.90 -21.01
N ALA A 110 1.11 -18.88 -21.27
CA ALA A 110 0.10 -18.39 -20.33
C ALA A 110 -0.85 -19.53 -19.93
N ILE A 111 -0.65 -20.08 -18.73
CA ILE A 111 -1.71 -20.71 -17.96
C ILE A 111 -1.91 -19.80 -16.75
N LEU A 112 -2.72 -18.75 -16.96
CA LEU A 112 -3.27 -17.98 -15.85
C LEU A 112 -4.16 -18.94 -15.06
N SER A 113 -3.65 -19.44 -13.92
CA SER A 113 -4.45 -20.23 -13.00
C SER A 113 -5.68 -19.42 -12.58
N GLU A 114 -6.79 -20.10 -12.29
CA GLU A 114 -8.05 -19.50 -11.82
C GLU A 114 -7.84 -18.46 -10.69
N GLY A 115 -6.78 -18.60 -9.89
CA GLY A 115 -6.39 -17.63 -8.84
C GLY A 115 -5.95 -16.25 -9.35
N ALA A 116 -5.34 -16.16 -10.54
CA ALA A 116 -4.95 -14.88 -11.13
C ALA A 116 -6.15 -14.03 -11.60
N ARG A 117 -7.30 -14.67 -11.86
CA ARG A 117 -8.54 -13.97 -12.23
C ARG A 117 -9.24 -13.36 -11.01
N ASN A 118 -9.19 -14.00 -9.84
CA ASN A 118 -9.76 -13.49 -8.59
C ASN A 118 -8.96 -12.33 -7.96
N ALA A 119 -7.65 -12.24 -8.22
CA ALA A 119 -6.80 -11.17 -7.71
C ALA A 119 -7.18 -9.78 -8.30
N ARG A 120 -7.67 -9.74 -9.54
CA ARG A 120 -8.12 -8.49 -10.20
C ARG A 120 -9.41 -7.91 -9.61
N ASP A 121 -10.28 -8.74 -9.04
CA ASP A 121 -11.54 -8.28 -8.44
C ASP A 121 -11.33 -7.62 -7.07
N ASN A 122 -10.19 -7.90 -6.40
CA ASN A 122 -9.85 -7.36 -5.07
C ASN A 122 -8.70 -6.34 -5.09
N ASN A 123 -8.29 -5.85 -6.27
CA ASN A 123 -7.19 -4.89 -6.39
C ASN A 123 -5.84 -5.43 -5.87
N VAL A 124 -5.66 -6.76 -5.97
CA VAL A 124 -4.47 -7.51 -5.53
C VAL A 124 -3.67 -7.93 -6.75
N PHE A 125 -2.35 -7.75 -6.69
CA PHE A 125 -1.41 -8.08 -7.74
C PHE A 125 -0.31 -8.97 -7.16
N CYS A 126 -0.17 -10.19 -7.65
CA CYS A 126 0.85 -11.12 -7.21
C CYS A 126 2.08 -11.07 -8.12
N GLY A 127 3.26 -11.40 -7.57
CA GLY A 127 4.54 -11.38 -8.31
C GLY A 127 5.07 -9.96 -8.57
N VAL A 128 4.56 -8.96 -7.84
CA VAL A 128 5.02 -7.57 -7.90
C VAL A 128 5.40 -7.07 -6.51
N GLY A 129 6.34 -6.12 -6.44
CA GLY A 129 6.82 -5.52 -5.19
C GLY A 129 8.22 -6.01 -4.80
N GLY A 130 9.07 -5.08 -4.35
CA GLY A 130 10.46 -5.36 -3.97
C GLY A 130 11.32 -5.98 -5.08
N ASP A 131 12.47 -6.52 -4.68
CA ASP A 131 13.47 -7.15 -5.55
C ASP A 131 13.26 -8.68 -5.71
N GLY A 132 12.03 -9.17 -5.46
CA GLY A 132 11.66 -10.58 -5.59
C GLY A 132 10.83 -11.12 -4.44
N TRP A 133 10.89 -12.44 -4.24
CA TRP A 133 10.12 -13.16 -3.22
C TRP A 133 10.62 -12.91 -1.80
N ALA A 134 9.67 -12.71 -0.89
CA ALA A 134 9.87 -12.59 0.55
C ALA A 134 9.58 -13.91 1.27
N ASP A 135 10.22 -14.11 2.42
CA ASP A 135 9.93 -15.21 3.35
C ASP A 135 8.57 -15.00 4.03
N LYS A 136 7.66 -15.99 3.89
CA LYS A 136 6.30 -15.91 4.43
C LYS A 136 6.26 -15.79 5.95
N GLU A 137 7.18 -16.40 6.68
CA GLU A 137 7.18 -16.38 8.15
C GLU A 137 7.54 -14.98 8.66
N ALA A 138 8.53 -14.32 8.05
CA ALA A 138 8.88 -12.93 8.33
C ALA A 138 7.72 -11.95 8.05
N ILE A 139 6.95 -12.19 6.97
CA ILE A 139 5.78 -11.36 6.64
C ILE A 139 4.62 -11.60 7.62
N VAL A 140 4.37 -12.84 8.02
CA VAL A 140 3.36 -13.15 9.06
C VAL A 140 3.74 -12.56 10.42
N GLU A 141 5.04 -12.46 10.72
CA GLU A 141 5.51 -11.74 11.91
C GLU A 141 5.13 -10.24 11.83
N ALA A 142 5.33 -9.60 10.67
CA ALA A 142 4.95 -8.21 10.45
C ALA A 142 3.44 -7.95 10.67
N ILE A 143 2.57 -8.88 10.22
CA ILE A 143 1.12 -8.82 10.50
C ILE A 143 0.85 -8.77 12.00
N THR A 144 1.57 -9.60 12.77
CA THR A 144 1.41 -9.68 14.23
C THR A 144 1.80 -8.36 14.88
N TYR A 145 2.94 -7.77 14.50
CA TYR A 145 3.35 -6.46 15.00
C TYR A 145 2.35 -5.34 14.66
N LEU A 146 1.83 -5.31 13.42
CA LEU A 146 0.85 -4.29 13.00
C LEU A 146 -0.44 -4.36 13.81
N ARG A 147 -0.95 -5.57 14.07
CA ARG A 147 -2.18 -5.77 14.86
C ARG A 147 -2.03 -5.38 16.34
N ASP A 148 -0.81 -5.42 16.85
CA ASP A 148 -0.50 -5.11 18.25
C ASP A 148 -0.31 -3.61 18.50
N LEU A 149 -0.16 -2.79 17.46
CA LEU A 149 -0.04 -1.35 17.56
C LEU A 149 -1.41 -0.68 17.58
N THR A 150 -1.68 0.13 18.61
CA THR A 150 -2.94 0.90 18.72
C THR A 150 -2.83 2.31 18.17
N GLY A 151 -1.63 2.73 17.75
CA GLY A 151 -1.37 4.04 17.16
C GLY A 151 -1.53 4.05 15.65
N ALA A 152 -1.15 5.17 15.05
CA ALA A 152 -1.33 5.45 13.66
C ALA A 152 0.01 5.61 12.94
N CYS A 153 0.02 5.19 11.69
CA CYS A 153 1.13 5.11 10.78
C CYS A 153 1.05 6.31 9.84
N TYR A 154 2.07 7.15 9.94
CA TYR A 154 2.15 8.45 9.30
C TYR A 154 2.93 8.37 7.98
N SER A 155 2.44 9.06 6.95
CA SER A 155 3.18 9.29 5.71
C SER A 155 3.11 10.76 5.30
N TYR A 156 4.21 11.21 4.68
CA TYR A 156 4.26 12.46 3.95
C TYR A 156 3.38 12.41 2.69
N PRO A 157 3.09 13.56 2.08
CA PRO A 157 2.38 13.65 0.80
C PRO A 157 3.01 12.78 -0.29
N GLY A 158 2.16 12.09 -1.04
CA GLY A 158 2.51 11.37 -2.26
C GLY A 158 2.40 12.23 -3.52
N PRO A 159 2.19 11.60 -4.70
CA PRO A 159 1.95 10.17 -4.90
C PRO A 159 3.21 9.30 -4.72
N GLY A 160 3.03 8.03 -4.37
CA GLY A 160 4.14 7.06 -4.26
C GLY A 160 5.11 7.30 -3.11
N PHE A 161 4.75 8.10 -2.09
CA PHE A 161 5.62 8.22 -0.92
C PHE A 161 5.48 6.96 -0.07
N CYS A 162 6.54 6.15 -0.02
CA CYS A 162 6.51 4.86 0.64
C CYS A 162 7.28 4.86 1.97
N GLY A 163 6.63 4.34 3.01
CA GLY A 163 7.26 4.02 4.28
C GLY A 163 7.56 2.53 4.37
N ARG A 164 8.80 2.18 4.74
CA ARG A 164 9.18 0.79 5.06
C ARG A 164 8.64 0.43 6.45
N ILE A 165 7.63 -0.44 6.47
CA ILE A 165 6.95 -0.88 7.68
C ILE A 165 7.81 -1.89 8.44
N SER A 166 8.20 -2.96 7.75
CA SER A 166 8.97 -4.06 8.31
C SER A 166 10.08 -4.42 7.34
N CYS A 167 11.21 -4.88 7.88
CA CYS A 167 12.24 -5.55 7.12
C CYS A 167 12.94 -6.55 8.04
N SER A 168 12.90 -7.84 7.68
CA SER A 168 13.54 -8.93 8.42
C SER A 168 13.81 -10.08 7.46
N TYR A 169 14.94 -10.77 7.58
CA TYR A 169 15.32 -11.87 6.66
C TYR A 169 15.19 -11.50 5.17
N ASN A 170 15.68 -10.33 4.79
CA ASN A 170 15.49 -9.74 3.45
C ASN A 170 14.03 -9.67 2.97
N SER A 171 13.07 -9.60 3.89
CA SER A 171 11.63 -9.64 3.61
C SER A 171 10.96 -8.40 4.17
N ALA A 172 10.36 -7.60 3.29
CA ALA A 172 9.87 -6.30 3.64
C ALA A 172 8.39 -6.11 3.36
N VAL A 173 7.82 -5.21 4.16
CA VAL A 173 6.48 -4.66 3.98
C VAL A 173 6.63 -3.17 3.79
N TRP A 174 5.98 -2.63 2.77
CA TRP A 174 5.86 -1.20 2.53
C TRP A 174 4.41 -0.79 2.46
N TRP A 175 4.16 0.47 2.77
CA TRP A 175 2.92 1.12 2.37
C TRP A 175 3.26 2.46 1.72
N CYS A 176 2.48 2.82 0.71
CA CYS A 176 2.69 4.03 -0.06
C CYS A 176 1.45 4.90 -0.01
N ASN A 177 1.64 6.17 0.35
CA ASN A 177 0.60 7.19 0.26
C ASN A 177 0.53 7.72 -1.17
N ASP A 178 -0.65 7.64 -1.78
CA ASP A 178 -0.91 8.17 -3.12
C ASP A 178 -1.71 9.48 -3.11
N LYS A 179 -2.03 10.02 -1.92
CA LYS A 179 -2.69 11.32 -1.74
C LYS A 179 -1.69 12.48 -1.72
N PRO A 180 -2.06 13.69 -2.21
CA PRO A 180 -1.20 14.87 -2.16
C PRO A 180 -1.08 15.53 -0.77
N GLU A 181 -1.66 14.93 0.26
CA GLU A 181 -1.60 15.39 1.63
C GLU A 181 -0.92 14.40 2.57
N VAL A 182 -0.54 14.90 3.75
CA VAL A 182 -0.13 14.06 4.88
C VAL A 182 -1.32 13.19 5.30
N VAL A 183 -1.06 11.89 5.45
CA VAL A 183 -2.07 10.94 5.90
C VAL A 183 -1.62 10.20 7.14
N ASN A 184 -2.58 9.80 7.95
CA ASN A 184 -2.36 9.03 9.16
C ASN A 184 -3.45 7.96 9.29
N TYR A 185 -3.06 6.70 9.17
CA TYR A 185 -3.99 5.56 9.24
C TYR A 185 -3.66 4.69 10.44
N PRO A 186 -4.64 4.04 11.10
CA PRO A 186 -4.34 3.05 12.13
C PRO A 186 -3.36 2.01 11.57
N CYS A 187 -2.23 1.78 12.25
CA CYS A 187 -1.22 0.84 11.75
C CYS A 187 -1.81 -0.57 11.56
N SER A 188 -2.74 -0.95 12.43
CA SER A 188 -3.48 -2.21 12.34
C SER A 188 -4.22 -2.39 11.01
N SER A 189 -4.66 -1.31 10.36
CA SER A 189 -5.35 -1.41 9.06
C SER A 189 -4.44 -2.00 7.97
N PHE A 190 -3.14 -1.72 8.01
CA PHE A 190 -2.21 -2.31 7.04
C PHE A 190 -2.02 -3.81 7.24
N ALA A 191 -2.30 -4.35 8.44
CA ALA A 191 -2.22 -5.79 8.69
C ALA A 191 -3.20 -6.57 7.81
N ASP A 192 -4.37 -6.00 7.52
CA ASP A 192 -5.39 -6.67 6.71
C ASP A 192 -4.99 -6.73 5.22
N PHE A 193 -4.33 -5.67 4.72
CA PHE A 193 -3.76 -5.65 3.38
C PHE A 193 -2.61 -6.67 3.23
N VAL A 194 -1.70 -6.74 4.21
CA VAL A 194 -0.62 -7.75 4.22
C VAL A 194 -1.19 -9.17 4.33
N GLN A 195 -2.25 -9.36 5.13
CA GLN A 195 -2.94 -10.64 5.22
C GLN A 195 -3.59 -11.04 3.90
N MET A 196 -4.17 -10.07 3.17
CA MET A 196 -4.74 -10.31 1.85
C MET A 196 -3.67 -10.77 0.86
N ILE A 197 -2.52 -10.09 0.78
CA ILE A 197 -1.38 -10.55 -0.04
C ILE A 197 -0.93 -11.95 0.40
N THR A 198 -0.89 -12.22 1.70
CA THR A 198 -0.50 -13.54 2.23
C THR A 198 -1.45 -14.64 1.80
N ASN A 199 -2.76 -14.36 1.75
CA ASN A 199 -3.77 -15.34 1.36
C ASN A 199 -3.76 -15.59 -0.15
N GLU A 200 -3.63 -14.53 -0.96
CA GLU A 200 -3.81 -14.59 -2.41
C GLU A 200 -2.51 -14.82 -3.18
N CYS A 201 -1.38 -14.33 -2.67
CA CYS A 201 -0.09 -14.29 -3.38
C CYS A 201 1.00 -15.15 -2.73
N SER A 202 0.65 -16.04 -1.79
CA SER A 202 1.60 -16.99 -1.24
C SER A 202 1.64 -18.28 -2.04
N ASP A 203 2.85 -18.76 -2.32
CA ASP A 203 3.05 -20.14 -2.72
C ASP A 203 2.95 -21.03 -1.47
N GLN A 204 2.04 -22.01 -1.48
CA GLN A 204 1.84 -22.91 -0.34
C GLN A 204 3.00 -23.89 -0.13
N TRP A 205 3.83 -24.11 -1.16
CA TRP A 205 4.93 -25.06 -1.16
C TRP A 205 6.28 -24.40 -0.88
N GLU A 206 6.52 -23.24 -1.49
CA GLU A 206 7.82 -22.55 -1.40
C GLU A 206 7.95 -21.61 -0.19
N LYS A 207 6.88 -21.45 0.61
CA LYS A 207 6.81 -20.46 1.71
C LYS A 207 7.23 -19.04 1.29
N GLN A 208 7.01 -18.70 0.02
CA GLN A 208 7.38 -17.43 -0.57
C GLN A 208 6.14 -16.59 -0.86
N ILE A 209 6.28 -15.27 -0.70
CA ILE A 209 5.24 -14.27 -0.94
C ILE A 209 5.80 -13.10 -1.73
N GLN A 210 5.03 -12.63 -2.70
CA GLN A 210 5.30 -11.35 -3.37
C GLN A 210 3.98 -10.79 -3.89
N GLY A 211 3.66 -9.56 -3.52
CA GLY A 211 2.47 -8.92 -4.03
C GLY A 211 2.25 -7.49 -3.58
N GLN A 212 1.25 -6.86 -4.20
CA GLN A 212 0.79 -5.51 -3.94
C GLN A 212 -0.73 -5.53 -3.85
N VAL A 213 -1.29 -4.71 -2.98
CA VAL A 213 -2.73 -4.45 -2.92
C VAL A 213 -2.98 -2.96 -2.76
N PHE A 214 -3.91 -2.43 -3.54
CA PHE A 214 -4.34 -1.03 -3.44
C PHE A 214 -5.63 -0.93 -2.62
N SER A 215 -5.82 0.21 -1.93
CA SER A 215 -7.11 0.53 -1.34
C SER A 215 -8.21 0.62 -2.40
N GLU A 216 -9.47 0.43 -2.02
CA GLU A 216 -10.60 0.48 -2.96
C GLU A 216 -10.63 1.78 -3.78
N ASP A 217 -10.31 2.90 -3.13
CA ASP A 217 -10.25 4.23 -3.75
C ASP A 217 -8.90 4.54 -4.42
N GLY A 218 -7.92 3.64 -4.35
CA GLY A 218 -6.56 3.82 -4.87
C GLY A 218 -5.77 4.94 -4.20
N SER A 219 -6.16 5.34 -2.99
CA SER A 219 -5.49 6.41 -2.25
C SER A 219 -4.22 6.00 -1.52
N TYR A 220 -4.02 4.69 -1.34
CA TYR A 220 -2.77 4.11 -0.88
C TYR A 220 -2.66 2.66 -1.35
N ASN A 221 -1.46 2.10 -1.21
CA ASN A 221 -1.22 0.70 -1.48
C ASN A 221 -0.21 0.10 -0.49
N VAL A 222 -0.26 -1.22 -0.35
CA VAL A 222 0.66 -2.01 0.48
C VAL A 222 1.37 -3.01 -0.41
N MET A 223 2.66 -3.19 -0.20
CA MET A 223 3.50 -4.11 -0.95
C MET A 223 4.26 -5.03 0.00
N VAL A 224 4.49 -6.25 -0.48
CA VAL A 224 5.32 -7.26 0.15
C VAL A 224 6.26 -7.86 -0.88
N GLY A 225 7.53 -7.96 -0.53
CA GLY A 225 8.57 -8.48 -1.41
C GLY A 225 9.94 -8.46 -0.74
N ARG A 226 10.94 -8.90 -1.48
CA ARG A 226 12.33 -8.90 -1.04
C ARG A 226 12.87 -7.48 -0.95
N ASP A 227 13.62 -7.21 0.10
CA ASP A 227 14.43 -5.98 0.27
C ASP A 227 15.71 -6.34 0.99
N TRP A 228 16.77 -5.55 0.83
CA TRP A 228 18.01 -5.79 1.55
C TRP A 228 17.93 -5.26 2.99
N CYS A 229 17.89 -6.22 3.91
CA CYS A 229 18.01 -6.10 5.36
C CYS A 229 18.31 -7.50 5.95
#